data_AF-A0A968YML8-F1
#
_entry.id   AF-A0A968YML8-F1
#
_cell.length_a   1.000
_cell.length_b   1.000
_cell.length_c   1.000
_cell.angle_alpha   90.00
_cell.angle_beta   90.00
_cell.angle_gamma   90.00
#
_symmetry.space_group_name_H-M   'P 1'
#
loop_
_entity.id
_entity.type
_entity.pdbx_description
1 polymer ?
#
loop_
_entity_poly.entity_id
_entity_poly.type
_entity_poly.pdbx_seq_one_letter_code
_entity_poly.pdbx_strand_id
1 'polypeptide(L)'
;MKVYHNTTKRIFLASWVSINQTQEDTPASVMHRPSAKPHFDIFQSIRRWLDNVPVRDRQLAHRLCKLIPSQCPFERDVKLFGKTLFHIPPMCKINPVYEELVGLRFRALCYLADQCGEDVTQYC
;
A
#
# COMPACT_ATOMS: atom_id res chain seq x y z
N MET A 1 -59.92 29.23 -10.94
CA MET A 1 -59.30 29.06 -12.27
C MET A 1 -57.92 28.42 -12.09
N LYS A 2 -57.76 27.19 -12.59
CA LYS A 2 -56.53 26.50 -13.01
C LYS A 2 -55.37 26.29 -12.02
N VAL A 3 -55.37 25.06 -11.51
CA VAL A 3 -54.19 24.25 -11.13
C VAL A 3 -53.07 24.42 -12.16
N TYR A 4 -51.86 24.73 -11.71
CA TYR A 4 -50.64 24.50 -12.49
C TYR A 4 -49.77 23.50 -11.75
N HIS A 5 -49.79 22.29 -12.28
CA HIS A 5 -48.84 21.23 -12.01
C HIS A 5 -47.51 21.65 -12.65
N ASN A 6 -46.42 21.73 -11.88
CA ASN A 6 -45.08 21.69 -12.46
C ASN A 6 -44.25 20.62 -11.76
N THR A 7 -44.04 19.57 -12.54
CA THR A 7 -43.21 18.40 -12.29
C THR A 7 -41.74 18.81 -12.12
N THR A 8 -41.22 18.78 -10.90
CA THR A 8 -39.78 18.63 -10.68
C THR A 8 -39.52 17.26 -10.09
N LYS A 9 -39.04 16.35 -10.95
CA LYS A 9 -38.52 15.05 -10.55
C LYS A 9 -37.34 15.28 -9.60
N ARG A 10 -37.58 15.13 -8.29
CA ARG A 10 -36.52 15.07 -7.28
C ARG A 10 -35.87 13.70 -7.40
N ILE A 11 -34.71 13.63 -8.04
CA ILE A 11 -33.85 12.45 -7.97
C ILE A 11 -33.26 12.45 -6.56
N PHE A 12 -33.87 11.68 -5.68
CA PHE A 12 -33.30 11.35 -4.38
C PHE A 12 -32.42 10.11 -4.55
N LEU A 13 -31.11 10.28 -4.48
CA LEU A 13 -30.17 9.18 -4.22
C LEU A 13 -30.25 8.87 -2.72
N ALA A 14 -31.31 8.15 -2.34
CA ALA A 14 -31.46 7.66 -0.98
C ALA A 14 -30.84 6.27 -0.84
N SER A 15 -29.91 6.19 0.12
CA SER A 15 -29.51 5.02 0.90
C SER A 15 -28.55 4.02 0.27
N TRP A 16 -27.28 4.11 0.68
CA TRP A 16 -26.47 2.93 1.02
C TRP A 16 -26.27 2.89 2.54
N VAL A 17 -27.36 2.74 3.26
CA VAL A 17 -27.33 2.28 4.65
C VAL A 17 -28.25 1.05 4.72
N SER A 18 -27.63 -0.13 4.83
CA SER A 18 -28.37 -1.34 5.19
C SER A 18 -28.55 -1.34 6.71
N ILE A 19 -29.71 -0.86 7.16
CA ILE A 19 -30.30 -1.31 8.41
C ILE A 19 -30.97 -2.63 8.08
N ASN A 20 -30.33 -3.75 8.41
CA ASN A 20 -31.02 -5.03 8.39
C ASN A 20 -31.60 -5.27 9.78
N GLN A 21 -32.87 -4.90 9.94
CA GLN A 21 -33.74 -5.48 10.96
C GLN A 21 -33.94 -6.96 10.62
N THR A 22 -33.58 -7.81 11.58
CA THR A 22 -33.92 -9.24 11.66
C THR A 22 -35.42 -9.44 11.60
N GLN A 23 -35.90 -10.26 10.67
CA GLN A 23 -37.13 -11.02 10.87
C GLN A 23 -36.97 -12.43 10.31
N GLU A 24 -37.55 -13.35 11.06
CA GLU A 24 -37.33 -14.79 11.19
C GLU A 24 -37.70 -15.65 9.96
N ASP A 25 -37.01 -16.79 9.89
CA ASP A 25 -37.44 -18.11 9.39
C ASP A 25 -37.88 -18.31 7.93
N THR A 26 -36.93 -18.75 7.08
CA THR A 26 -37.09 -19.91 6.16
C THR A 26 -35.74 -20.30 5.50
N PRO A 27 -35.39 -21.60 5.32
CA PRO A 27 -34.00 -22.00 5.12
C PRO A 27 -33.50 -21.91 3.66
N ALA A 28 -32.60 -20.95 3.46
CA ALA A 28 -31.30 -21.03 2.80
C ALA A 28 -31.19 -21.62 1.37
N SER A 29 -31.45 -20.78 0.36
CA SER A 29 -30.76 -20.86 -0.93
C SER A 29 -29.44 -20.07 -0.85
N VAL A 30 -28.32 -20.79 -0.98
CA VAL A 30 -26.97 -20.22 -0.92
C VAL A 30 -26.73 -19.31 -2.12
N MET A 31 -26.80 -18.00 -1.88
CA MET A 31 -26.51 -16.97 -2.88
C MET A 31 -25.00 -16.92 -3.15
N HIS A 32 -24.61 -17.38 -4.35
CA HIS A 32 -23.24 -17.31 -4.86
C HIS A 32 -22.71 -15.88 -4.79
N ARG A 33 -21.70 -15.64 -3.95
CA ARG A 33 -20.84 -14.44 -4.02
C ARG A 33 -20.20 -14.39 -5.41
N PRO A 34 -20.17 -13.22 -6.08
CA PRO A 34 -19.39 -13.09 -7.30
C PRO A 34 -17.93 -13.38 -6.96
N SER A 35 -17.39 -14.45 -7.56
CA SER A 35 -16.00 -14.86 -7.44
C SER A 35 -15.11 -13.67 -7.81
N ALA A 36 -14.28 -13.22 -6.88
CA ALA A 36 -13.25 -12.22 -7.15
C ALA A 36 -12.41 -12.77 -8.30
N LYS A 37 -12.38 -12.06 -9.43
CA LYS A 37 -11.59 -12.47 -10.60
C LYS A 37 -10.15 -12.67 -10.13
N PRO A 38 -9.51 -13.81 -10.44
CA PRO A 38 -8.12 -14.04 -10.04
C PRO A 38 -7.25 -13.00 -10.73
N HIS A 39 -6.79 -12.00 -9.97
CA HIS A 39 -5.78 -11.07 -10.44
C HIS A 39 -4.47 -11.85 -10.49
N PHE A 40 -4.02 -12.20 -11.70
CA PHE A 40 -2.69 -12.77 -11.89
C PHE A 40 -1.66 -11.68 -11.56
N ASP A 41 -1.21 -11.67 -10.32
CA ASP A 41 -0.15 -10.78 -9.87
C ASP A 41 1.20 -11.39 -10.26
N ILE A 42 1.71 -10.99 -11.43
CA ILE A 42 2.99 -11.44 -11.99
C ILE A 42 4.15 -11.17 -11.01
N PHE A 43 4.04 -10.12 -10.19
CA PHE A 43 5.07 -9.75 -9.23
C PHE A 43 4.98 -10.53 -7.93
N GLN A 44 3.92 -11.29 -7.68
CA GLN A 44 3.72 -12.02 -6.44
C GLN A 44 4.85 -13.00 -6.13
N SER A 45 5.41 -13.67 -7.14
CA SER A 45 6.56 -14.56 -6.98
C SER A 45 7.82 -13.80 -6.60
N ILE A 46 8.04 -12.63 -7.21
CA ILE A 46 9.18 -11.76 -6.92
C ILE A 46 9.06 -11.22 -5.49
N ARG A 47 7.89 -10.74 -5.08
CA ARG A 47 7.61 -10.30 -3.71
C ARG A 47 7.96 -11.37 -2.68
N ARG A 48 7.41 -12.57 -2.87
CA ARG A 48 7.71 -13.72 -2.00
C ARG A 48 9.20 -14.05 -2.00
N TRP A 49 9.86 -13.97 -3.15
CA TRP A 49 11.28 -14.22 -3.22
C TRP A 49 12.05 -13.17 -2.39
N LEU A 50 11.79 -11.86 -2.58
CA LEU A 50 12.41 -10.79 -1.79
C LEU A 50 12.17 -10.96 -0.28
N ASP A 51 10.94 -11.30 0.12
CA ASP A 51 10.58 -11.50 1.53
C ASP A 51 11.34 -12.67 2.17
N ASN A 52 11.66 -13.69 1.38
CA ASN A 52 12.35 -14.88 1.88
C ASN A 52 13.86 -14.85 1.68
N VAL A 53 14.45 -13.76 1.15
CA VAL A 53 15.92 -13.64 1.03
C VAL A 53 16.54 -13.63 2.44
N PRO A 54 17.36 -14.64 2.79
CA PRO A 54 18.01 -14.68 4.09
C PRO A 54 19.20 -13.72 4.13
N VAL A 55 19.23 -12.82 5.10
CA VAL A 55 20.40 -11.97 5.36
C VAL A 55 21.26 -12.64 6.43
N ARG A 56 22.31 -13.34 6.00
CA ARG A 56 23.24 -14.09 6.87
C ARG A 56 24.70 -13.75 6.64
N ASP A 57 24.98 -12.88 5.67
CA ASP A 57 26.32 -12.46 5.31
C ASP A 57 26.48 -10.97 5.55
N ARG A 58 27.56 -10.60 6.23
CA ARG A 58 27.84 -9.21 6.61
C ARG A 58 28.10 -8.32 5.40
N GLN A 59 28.81 -8.81 4.38
CA GLN A 59 29.08 -8.02 3.19
C GLN A 59 27.80 -7.76 2.40
N LEU A 60 26.95 -8.77 2.27
CA LEU A 60 25.63 -8.67 1.66
C LEU A 60 24.74 -7.69 2.42
N ALA A 61 24.71 -7.74 3.75
CA ALA A 61 23.93 -6.81 4.56
C ALA A 61 24.37 -5.36 4.33
N HIS A 62 25.68 -5.07 4.32
CA HIS A 62 26.18 -3.74 3.97
C HIS A 62 25.81 -3.33 2.54
N ARG A 63 25.90 -4.24 1.56
CA ARG A 63 25.50 -3.94 0.17
C ARG A 63 24.03 -3.59 0.09
N LEU A 64 23.15 -4.36 0.74
CA LEU A 64 21.72 -4.05 0.80
C LEU A 64 21.47 -2.67 1.43
N CYS A 65 22.16 -2.37 2.53
CA CYS A 65 22.06 -1.07 3.20
C CYS A 65 22.63 0.10 2.38
N LYS A 66 23.47 -0.15 1.38
CA LYS A 66 23.97 0.89 0.46
C LYS A 66 23.14 1.01 -0.81
N LEU A 67 22.60 -0.11 -1.31
CA LEU A 67 21.86 -0.17 -2.57
C LEU A 67 20.42 0.32 -2.43
N ILE A 68 19.75 -0.03 -1.34
CA ILE A 68 18.35 0.34 -1.11
C ILE A 68 18.34 1.65 -0.33
N PRO A 69 17.87 2.79 -0.85
CA PRO A 69 17.91 4.06 -0.12
C PRO A 69 17.02 4.04 1.13
N SER A 70 17.38 4.82 2.16
CA SER A 70 16.54 5.04 3.35
C SER A 70 15.36 5.97 3.07
N GLN A 71 15.51 6.85 2.09
CA GLN A 71 14.49 7.79 1.65
C GLN A 71 13.76 7.27 0.41
N CYS A 72 12.47 7.54 0.32
CA CYS A 72 11.67 7.18 -0.84
C CYS A 72 12.12 8.05 -2.04
N PRO A 73 12.60 7.45 -3.15
CA PRO A 73 13.17 8.22 -4.27
C PRO A 73 12.16 9.09 -5.00
N PHE A 74 10.86 8.82 -4.80
CA PHE A 74 9.78 9.58 -5.41
C PHE A 74 9.37 10.80 -4.60
N GLU A 75 9.65 10.81 -3.29
CA GLU A 75 9.37 11.96 -2.44
C GLU A 75 10.49 12.98 -2.59
N ARG A 76 10.16 14.17 -3.11
CA ARG A 76 11.16 15.23 -3.32
C ARG A 76 10.50 16.59 -3.45
N ASP A 77 11.22 17.60 -2.96
CA ASP A 77 10.87 19.00 -3.15
C ASP A 77 11.46 19.53 -4.45
N VAL A 78 10.64 20.22 -5.24
CA VAL A 78 11.13 20.99 -6.39
C VAL A 78 11.35 22.43 -5.96
N LYS A 79 12.60 22.88 -5.91
CA LYS A 79 12.99 24.22 -5.45
C LYS A 79 13.44 25.10 -6.62
N LEU A 80 13.00 26.36 -6.65
CA LEU A 80 13.43 27.39 -7.60
C LEU A 80 13.83 28.64 -6.81
N PHE A 81 15.02 29.20 -7.06
CA PHE A 81 15.55 30.36 -6.33
C PHE A 81 15.52 30.22 -4.80
N GLY A 82 15.77 28.99 -4.29
CA GLY A 82 15.76 28.70 -2.85
C GLY A 82 14.36 28.57 -2.22
N LYS A 83 13.28 28.70 -3.00
CA LYS A 83 11.90 28.51 -2.54
C LYS A 83 11.33 27.20 -3.09
N THR A 84 10.65 26.42 -2.25
CA THR A 84 9.93 25.21 -2.70
C THR A 84 8.73 25.62 -3.55
N LEU A 85 8.72 25.18 -4.81
CA LEU A 85 7.63 25.41 -5.75
C LEU A 85 6.47 24.45 -5.47
N PHE A 86 6.77 23.17 -5.33
CA PHE A 86 5.84 22.13 -4.90
C PHE A 86 6.58 20.91 -4.34
N HIS A 87 5.87 20.13 -3.53
CA HIS A 87 6.35 18.90 -2.91
C HIS A 87 5.70 17.69 -3.61
N ILE A 88 6.52 16.74 -4.07
CA ILE A 88 6.04 15.47 -4.60
C ILE A 88 5.87 14.52 -3.40
N PRO A 89 4.64 14.06 -3.10
CA PRO A 89 4.40 13.19 -1.96
C PRO A 89 5.05 11.82 -2.14
N PRO A 90 5.21 11.05 -1.05
CA PRO A 90 5.70 9.68 -1.10
C PRO A 90 4.75 8.79 -1.90
N MET A 91 5.13 8.48 -3.14
CA MET A 91 4.38 7.57 -4.02
C MET A 91 4.89 6.13 -3.92
N CYS A 92 5.36 5.73 -2.74
CA CYS A 92 6.10 4.49 -2.56
C CYS A 92 5.24 3.22 -2.79
N LYS A 93 3.90 3.36 -2.70
CA LYS A 93 2.94 2.29 -3.04
C LYS A 93 2.70 2.06 -4.53
N ILE A 94 3.19 2.93 -5.43
CA ILE A 94 3.07 2.70 -6.89
C ILE A 94 3.96 1.53 -7.32
N ASN A 95 5.14 1.40 -6.72
CA ASN A 95 6.06 0.34 -7.10
C ASN A 95 5.57 -1.00 -6.50
N PRO A 96 5.30 -2.02 -7.33
CA PRO A 96 4.76 -3.29 -6.87
C PRO A 96 5.60 -3.98 -5.80
N VAL A 97 6.92 -3.76 -5.72
CA VAL A 97 7.81 -4.50 -4.79
C VAL A 97 8.49 -3.61 -3.74
N TYR A 98 7.95 -2.41 -3.50
CA TYR A 98 8.60 -1.42 -2.63
C TYR A 98 8.67 -1.89 -1.17
N GLU A 99 7.56 -2.38 -0.63
CA GLU A 99 7.48 -2.80 0.77
C GLU A 99 8.44 -3.95 1.07
N GLU A 100 8.59 -4.89 0.15
CA GLU A 100 9.51 -6.02 0.28
C GLU A 100 10.98 -5.58 0.22
N LEU A 101 11.30 -4.55 -0.59
CA LEU A 101 12.65 -3.96 -0.63
C LEU A 101 13.00 -3.24 0.68
N VAL A 102 12.07 -2.42 1.20
CA VAL A 102 12.26 -1.73 2.49
C VAL A 102 12.36 -2.74 3.62
N GLY A 103 11.53 -3.79 3.60
CA GLY A 103 11.61 -4.91 4.54
C GLY A 103 12.96 -5.62 4.48
N LEU A 104 13.49 -5.88 3.27
CA LEU A 104 14.81 -6.47 3.09
C LEU A 104 15.93 -5.58 3.65
N ARG A 105 15.87 -4.27 3.43
CA ARG A 105 16.79 -3.29 4.02
C ARG A 105 16.73 -3.34 5.54
N PHE A 106 15.54 -3.32 6.12
CA PHE A 106 15.35 -3.37 7.57
C PHE A 106 15.96 -4.65 8.16
N ARG A 107 15.70 -5.82 7.56
CA ARG A 107 16.32 -7.09 7.99
C ARG A 107 17.85 -7.03 7.93
N ALA A 108 18.41 -6.37 6.91
CA ALA A 108 19.86 -6.19 6.80
C ALA A 108 20.43 -5.28 7.90
N LEU A 109 19.74 -4.19 8.25
CA LEU A 109 20.12 -3.32 9.36
C LEU A 109 20.07 -4.06 10.71
N CYS A 110 18.99 -4.79 10.98
CA CYS A 110 18.87 -5.60 12.20
C CYS A 110 19.96 -6.68 12.26
N TYR A 111 20.30 -7.33 11.15
CA TYR A 111 21.39 -8.29 11.13
C TYR A 111 22.74 -7.65 11.53
N LEU A 112 23.05 -6.47 10.98
CA LEU A 112 24.29 -5.75 11.32
C LEU A 112 24.30 -5.27 12.77
N ALA A 113 23.19 -4.72 13.27
CA ALA A 113 23.09 -4.19 14.63
C ALA A 113 23.01 -5.30 15.69
N ASP A 114 22.08 -6.24 15.54
CA ASP A 114 21.74 -7.21 16.59
C ASP A 114 22.64 -8.46 16.57
N GLN A 115 23.01 -8.96 15.38
CA GLN A 115 23.83 -10.18 15.27
C GLN A 115 25.33 -9.87 15.14
N CYS A 116 25.70 -8.84 14.37
CA CYS A 116 27.10 -8.47 14.17
C CYS A 116 27.60 -7.43 15.20
N GLY A 117 26.70 -6.74 15.92
CA GLY A 117 27.06 -5.74 16.93
C GLY A 117 27.69 -4.46 16.36
N GLU A 118 27.34 -4.10 15.13
CA GLU A 118 27.93 -2.94 14.44
C GLU A 118 27.12 -1.66 14.63
N ASP A 119 27.81 -0.52 14.56
CA ASP A 119 27.15 0.77 14.44
C ASP A 119 26.58 0.99 13.03
N VAL A 120 25.24 0.97 12.96
CA VAL A 120 24.46 1.16 11.73
C VAL A 120 24.05 2.60 11.48
N THR A 121 24.45 3.56 12.31
CA THR A 121 24.08 4.99 12.19
C THR A 121 24.48 5.58 10.84
N GLN A 122 25.55 5.05 10.22
CA GLN A 122 26.00 5.43 8.88
C GLN A 122 24.97 5.15 7.76
N TYR A 123 23.93 4.35 8.04
CA TYR A 123 22.89 3.98 7.09
C TYR A 123 21.53 4.65 7.39
N CYS A 124 21.44 5.49 8.42
CA CYS A 124 20.19 6.14 8.83
C CYS A 124 20.04 7.52 8.18
#